data_AF-A0A2V9Y8S4-F1
#
_entry.id   AF-A0A2V9Y8S4-F1
#
_cell.length_a   1.000
_cell.length_b   1.000
_cell.length_c   1.000
_cell.angle_alpha   90.00
_cell.angle_beta   90.00
_cell.angle_gamma   90.00
#
_symmetry.space_group_name_H-M   'P 1'
#
loop_
_entity.id
_entity.type
_entity.pdbx_description
1 polymer ?
#
loop_
_entity_poly.entity_id
_entity_poly.type
_entity_poly.pdbx_seq_one_letter_code
_entity_poly.pdbx_strand_id
1 'polypeptide(L)'
;APAARYVATYARLHGQYNYLWDELAAMAWLDPSLITAKNTRHLDVDLNRGAGYGDTLSWSEQDKPKIVGPPVEIQVDLDTEKFYKEFVELLAAPTPKP
;
A
#
# COMPACT_ATOMS: atom_id res chain seq x y z
N ALA A 1 -21.10 -8.52 -2.63
CA ALA A 1 -21.28 -8.47 -1.15
C ALA A 1 -21.57 -7.05 -0.64
N PRO A 2 -21.97 -6.84 0.64
CA PRO A 2 -22.12 -5.50 1.23
C PRO A 2 -20.88 -4.60 1.10
N ALA A 3 -19.68 -5.17 1.23
CA ALA A 3 -18.41 -4.44 1.06
C ALA A 3 -18.26 -3.85 -0.36
N ALA A 4 -18.54 -4.63 -1.41
CA ALA A 4 -18.51 -4.14 -2.80
C ALA A 4 -19.45 -2.96 -3.02
N ARG A 5 -20.64 -3.01 -2.42
CA ARG A 5 -21.64 -1.94 -2.54
C ARG A 5 -21.17 -0.67 -1.82
N TYR A 6 -20.53 -0.81 -0.67
CA TYR A 6 -19.90 0.30 0.03
C TYR A 6 -18.81 0.96 -0.83
N VAL A 7 -17.83 0.19 -1.30
CA VAL A 7 -16.72 0.69 -2.13
C VAL A 7 -17.25 1.37 -3.40
N ALA A 8 -18.19 0.74 -4.12
CA ALA A 8 -18.77 1.34 -5.33
C ALA A 8 -19.50 2.67 -5.09
N THR A 9 -20.00 2.88 -3.86
CA THR A 9 -20.73 4.11 -3.48
C THR A 9 -19.78 5.19 -2.97
N TYR A 10 -18.80 4.84 -2.15
CA TYR A 10 -18.01 5.80 -1.36
C TYR A 10 -16.54 5.94 -1.80
N ALA A 11 -15.96 4.95 -2.48
CA ALA A 11 -14.57 5.03 -2.95
C ALA A 11 -14.40 5.86 -4.23
N ARG A 12 -15.44 6.61 -4.64
CA ARG A 12 -15.41 7.49 -5.81
C ARG A 12 -15.08 8.92 -5.39
N LEU A 13 -13.96 9.45 -5.85
CA LEU A 13 -13.60 10.86 -5.73
C LEU A 13 -13.88 11.54 -7.09
N HIS A 14 -14.71 12.59 -7.11
CA HIS A 14 -15.07 13.33 -8.33
C HIS A 14 -15.60 12.45 -9.49
N GLY A 15 -16.30 11.35 -9.18
CA GLY A 15 -16.85 10.45 -10.19
C GLY A 15 -15.87 9.42 -10.77
N GLN A 16 -14.61 9.41 -10.30
CA GLN A 16 -13.60 8.40 -10.61
C GLN A 16 -13.28 7.58 -9.36
N TYR A 17 -12.82 6.34 -9.52
CA TYR A 17 -12.29 5.59 -8.39
C TYR A 17 -11.08 6.33 -7.82
N ASN A 18 -11.04 6.48 -6.50
CA ASN A 18 -9.86 6.97 -5.80
C ASN A 18 -8.71 5.95 -5.96
N TYR A 19 -7.50 6.29 -5.50
CA TYR A 19 -6.29 5.50 -5.72
C TYR A 19 -6.24 4.13 -5.01
N LEU A 20 -7.30 3.73 -4.30
CA LEU A 20 -7.45 2.42 -3.66
C LEU A 20 -6.25 2.01 -2.79
N TRP A 21 -5.71 2.95 -2.01
CA TRP A 21 -4.47 2.75 -1.23
C TRP A 21 -4.58 1.61 -0.21
N ASP A 22 -5.69 1.56 0.52
CA ASP A 22 -5.91 0.55 1.57
C ASP A 22 -6.20 -0.81 0.94
N GLU A 23 -6.96 -0.82 -0.16
CA GLU A 23 -7.26 -2.03 -0.93
C GLU A 23 -5.99 -2.61 -1.53
N LEU A 24 -5.09 -1.78 -2.07
CA LEU A 24 -3.78 -2.19 -2.55
C LEU A 24 -2.94 -2.79 -1.42
N ALA A 25 -2.85 -2.12 -0.28
CA ALA A 25 -2.09 -2.61 0.87
C ALA A 25 -2.63 -3.96 1.39
N ALA A 26 -3.95 -4.11 1.46
CA ALA A 26 -4.59 -5.37 1.86
C ALA A 26 -4.32 -6.48 0.85
N MET A 27 -4.38 -6.18 -0.44
CA MET A 27 -4.14 -7.17 -1.49
C MET A 27 -2.67 -7.63 -1.50
N ALA A 28 -1.72 -6.69 -1.38
CA ALA A 28 -0.29 -7.01 -1.24
C ALA A 28 0.02 -7.91 -0.03
N TRP A 29 -0.81 -7.85 1.03
CA TRP A 29 -0.72 -8.76 2.17
C TRP A 29 -1.34 -10.14 1.87
N LEU A 30 -2.49 -10.18 1.20
CA LEU A 30 -3.18 -11.43 0.85
C LEU A 30 -2.42 -12.25 -0.20
N ASP A 31 -1.90 -11.60 -1.23
CA ASP A 31 -1.06 -12.20 -2.27
C ASP A 31 0.23 -11.39 -2.49
N PRO A 32 1.33 -11.78 -1.83
CA PRO A 32 2.63 -11.11 -2.00
C PRO A 32 3.20 -11.16 -3.42
N SER A 33 2.73 -12.08 -4.28
CA SER A 33 3.18 -12.16 -5.67
C SER A 33 2.60 -11.04 -6.55
N LEU A 34 1.66 -10.25 -6.02
CA LEU A 34 1.24 -9.00 -6.63
C LEU A 34 2.41 -8.03 -6.82
N ILE A 35 3.35 -8.01 -5.87
CA ILE A 35 4.44 -7.03 -5.86
C ILE A 35 5.57 -7.50 -6.77
N THR A 36 5.80 -6.75 -7.84
CA THR A 36 6.75 -7.10 -8.90
C THR A 36 8.14 -6.51 -8.68
N ALA A 37 8.24 -5.40 -7.92
CA ALA A 37 9.51 -4.80 -7.57
C ALA A 37 9.56 -4.32 -6.12
N LYS A 38 10.71 -4.56 -5.49
CA LYS A 38 10.97 -4.31 -4.07
C LYS A 38 12.33 -3.67 -3.89
N ASN A 39 12.43 -2.78 -2.90
CA ASN A 39 13.67 -2.15 -2.49
C ASN A 39 13.88 -2.32 -1.00
N THR A 40 15.06 -2.78 -0.59
CA THR A 40 15.45 -2.79 0.83
C THR A 40 16.06 -1.44 1.20
N ARG A 41 15.52 -0.78 2.22
CA ARG A 41 15.96 0.55 2.70
C ARG A 41 15.83 0.65 4.22
N HIS A 42 16.60 1.53 4.82
CA HIS A 42 16.32 2.00 6.18
C HIS A 42 15.31 3.13 6.13
N LEU A 43 14.34 3.13 7.04
CA LEU A 43 13.30 4.15 7.13
C LEU A 43 13.27 4.81 8.50
N ASP A 44 12.89 6.08 8.51
CA ASP A 44 12.48 6.84 9.69
C ASP A 44 11.50 7.96 9.27
N VAL A 45 11.05 8.78 10.22
CA VAL A 45 10.17 9.92 9.97
C VAL A 45 10.76 11.21 10.54
N ASP A 46 10.62 12.32 9.82
CA ASP A 46 11.04 13.62 10.35
C ASP A 46 10.07 14.12 11.44
N LEU A 47 10.61 14.32 12.65
CA LEU A 47 9.89 14.82 13.82
C LEU A 47 10.17 16.29 14.13
N ASN A 48 11.02 16.96 13.32
CA ASN A 48 11.29 18.38 13.49
C ASN A 48 10.03 19.18 13.20
N ARG A 49 9.72 20.15 14.07
CA ARG A 49 8.55 21.05 13.91
C ARG A 49 8.80 22.13 12.85
N GLY A 50 9.13 21.70 11.63
CA GLY A 50 9.36 22.52 10.44
C GLY A 50 8.53 22.02 9.26
N ALA A 51 8.87 22.51 8.06
CA ALA A 51 8.12 22.18 6.84
C ALA A 51 8.18 20.69 6.44
N GLY A 52 9.21 19.97 6.86
CA GLY A 52 9.36 18.52 6.60
C GLY A 52 8.71 17.62 7.64
N TYR A 53 7.97 18.15 8.62
CA TYR A 53 7.36 17.32 9.66
C TYR A 53 6.44 16.24 9.05
N GLY A 54 6.76 14.97 9.31
CA GLY A 54 6.04 13.82 8.74
C GLY A 54 6.63 13.26 7.45
N ASP A 55 7.70 13.84 6.91
CA ASP A 55 8.39 13.29 5.74
C ASP A 55 8.95 11.89 6.05
N THR A 56 8.82 10.99 5.07
CA THR A 56 9.48 9.68 5.12
C THR A 56 10.95 9.85 4.76
N LEU A 57 11.82 9.53 5.71
CA LEU A 57 13.27 9.52 5.50
C LEU A 57 13.69 8.12 5.07
N SER A 58 14.53 8.03 4.03
CA SER A 58 14.92 6.74 3.44
C SER A 58 16.40 6.74 3.05
N TRP A 59 17.09 5.66 3.42
CA TRP A 59 18.53 5.47 3.15
C TRP A 59 18.82 4.06 2.65
N SER A 60 19.86 3.91 1.85
CA SER A 60 20.50 2.63 1.59
C SER A 60 21.48 2.27 2.73
N GLU A 61 22.09 1.10 2.64
CA GLU A 61 23.13 0.69 3.61
C GLU A 61 24.36 1.62 3.57
N GLN A 62 24.61 2.30 2.45
CA GLN A 62 25.81 3.11 2.23
C GLN A 62 25.70 4.53 2.81
N ASP A 63 24.49 5.07 2.95
CA ASP A 63 24.25 6.46 3.35
C ASP A 63 23.39 6.61 4.61
N LYS A 64 23.08 5.49 5.29
CA LYS A 64 22.32 5.52 6.54
C LYS A 64 23.05 6.26 7.67
N PRO A 65 22.31 6.96 8.56
CA PRO A 65 22.90 7.54 9.75
C PRO A 65 23.37 6.45 10.73
N LYS A 66 24.23 6.84 11.68
CA LYS A 66 24.78 5.91 12.69
C LYS A 66 23.69 5.24 13.53
N ILE A 67 22.59 5.96 13.78
CA ILE A 67 21.45 5.48 14.54
C ILE A 67 20.27 5.45 13.57
N VAL A 68 19.83 4.26 13.20
CA VAL A 68 18.64 4.02 12.39
C VAL A 68 18.10 2.61 12.71
N GLY A 69 16.82 2.39 12.48
CA GLY A 69 16.20 1.07 12.60
C GLY A 69 16.77 0.04 11.61
N PRO A 70 16.39 -1.24 11.75
CA PRO A 70 16.75 -2.28 10.79
C PRO A 70 16.22 -1.93 9.38
N PRO A 71 16.83 -2.49 8.31
CA PRO A 71 16.31 -2.29 6.98
C PRO A 71 14.94 -2.96 6.83
N VAL A 72 14.09 -2.36 6.01
CA VAL A 72 12.74 -2.84 5.68
C VAL A 72 12.58 -2.94 4.16
N GLU A 73 11.64 -3.76 3.74
CA GLU A 73 11.26 -3.91 2.34
C GLU A 73 10.21 -2.85 1.96
N ILE A 74 10.49 -2.11 0.90
CA ILE A 74 9.58 -1.14 0.29
C ILE A 74 9.09 -1.72 -1.03
N GLN A 75 7.77 -1.77 -1.19
CA GLN A 75 7.12 -2.17 -2.44
C GLN A 75 7.12 -0.97 -3.39
N VAL A 76 7.73 -1.12 -4.58
CA VAL A 76 7.91 0.00 -5.52
C VAL A 76 7.22 -0.22 -6.87
N ASP A 77 6.79 -1.45 -7.15
CA ASP A 77 5.96 -1.75 -8.32
C ASP A 77 5.07 -2.97 -8.05
N LEU A 78 3.98 -3.08 -8.82
CA LEU A 78 2.98 -4.14 -8.70
C LEU A 78 2.37 -4.54 -10.06
N ASP A 79 1.86 -5.77 -10.14
CA ASP A 79 1.07 -6.21 -11.28
C ASP A 79 -0.33 -5.58 -11.23
N THR A 80 -0.50 -4.50 -11.98
CA THR A 80 -1.74 -3.70 -11.96
C THR A 80 -2.94 -4.46 -12.52
N GLU A 81 -2.74 -5.31 -13.53
CA GLU A 81 -3.83 -6.10 -14.12
C GLU A 81 -4.32 -7.14 -13.12
N LYS A 82 -3.38 -7.85 -12.49
CA LYS A 82 -3.67 -8.80 -11.42
C LYS A 82 -4.38 -8.13 -10.24
N PHE A 83 -3.93 -6.95 -9.83
CA PHE A 83 -4.59 -6.17 -8.76
C PHE A 83 -6.07 -5.96 -9.01
N TYR A 84 -6.43 -5.37 -10.15
CA TYR A 84 -7.83 -5.07 -10.44
C TYR A 84 -8.68 -6.33 -10.58
N LYS A 85 -8.13 -7.39 -11.18
CA LYS A 85 -8.83 -8.66 -11.31
C LYS A 85 -9.18 -9.23 -9.93
N GLU A 86 -8.18 -9.41 -9.07
CA GLU A 86 -8.38 -10.02 -7.75
C GLU A 86 -9.24 -9.14 -6.84
N PHE A 87 -9.07 -7.81 -6.92
CA PHE A 87 -9.91 -6.86 -6.21
C PHE A 87 -11.39 -7.03 -6.54
N VAL A 88 -11.73 -7.10 -7.83
CA VAL A 88 -13.12 -7.30 -8.27
C VAL A 88 -13.63 -8.68 -7.87
N GLU A 89 -12.82 -9.73 -8.05
CA GLU A 89 -13.19 -11.10 -7.66
C GLU A 89 -13.51 -11.21 -6.16
N LEU A 90 -12.65 -10.64 -5.30
CA LEU A 90 -12.83 -10.67 -3.84
C LEU A 90 -14.05 -9.86 -3.38
N LEU A 91 -14.30 -8.70 -3.97
CA LEU A 91 -15.47 -7.89 -3.62
C LEU A 91 -16.79 -8.52 -4.13
N ALA A 92 -16.73 -9.19 -5.28
CA ALA A 92 -17.87 -9.89 -5.86
C ALA A 92 -18.18 -11.23 -5.15
N ALA A 93 -17.20 -11.82 -4.47
CA ALA A 93 -17.34 -13.10 -3.81
C ALA A 93 -18.49 -13.13 -2.78
N PRO A 94 -19.11 -14.31 -2.54
CA PRO A 94 -20.05 -14.50 -1.44
C PRO A 94 -19.40 -14.15 -0.11
N THR A 95 -20.14 -13.49 0.79
CA THR A 95 -19.65 -13.23 2.15
C THR A 95 -19.31 -14.55 2.84
N PRO A 96 -18.10 -14.72 3.39
CA PRO A 96 -17.74 -15.92 4.14
C PRO A 96 -18.73 -16.19 5.26
N LYS A 97 -19.01 -17.47 5.52
CA LYS A 97 -19.81 -17.86 6.68
C LYS A 97 -18.98 -17.68 7.96
N PRO A 98 -19.60 -17.27 9.08
CA PRO A 98 -18.91 -17.15 10.37
C PRO A 98 -18.28 -18.46 10.85
#